data_AF-A0A9D5JG62-F1
#
_entry.id   AF-A0A9D5JG62-F1
#
_cell.length_a   1.000
_cell.length_b   1.000
_cell.length_c   1.000
_cell.angle_alpha   90.00
_cell.angle_beta   90.00
_cell.angle_gamma   90.00
#
_symmetry.space_group_name_H-M   'P 1'
#
loop_
_entity.id
_entity.type
_entity.pdbx_description
1 polymer ?
#
loop_
_entity_poly.entity_id
_entity_poly.type
_entity_poly.pdbx_seq_one_letter_code
_entity_poly.pdbx_strand_id
1 'polypeptide(L)'
;MSFLKLVALHFRVGTAELLRTPSYVVFTMAFPTLFYVFFGLPNAGQRDVARFMMASFAAYAVIGVALFQFGVSIAQDRASSWESFLRILPVSFGARLFARVLSALLFAAGAAGLVIATAEVFGKARISLPELLSLMAGLLVGGACFSLLGIALGYFASPKAAVPLANLIYLPLAFVGGLWIPPQFLPKAVAAISTFVPTRNFGDIVWAAVTPQPWPMRALGALTVYAAFFAILAFWGYRRDEGQHYT
;
A
#
# COMPACT_ATOMS: atom_id res chain seq x y z
N MET A 1 -0.85 27.83 14.33
CA MET A 1 -1.12 27.37 12.94
C MET A 1 -2.12 26.21 13.01
N SER A 2 -3.15 26.15 12.17
CA SER A 2 -4.17 25.08 12.28
C SER A 2 -3.61 23.71 11.89
N PHE A 3 -4.16 22.64 12.47
CA PHE A 3 -3.76 21.25 12.20
C PHE A 3 -3.76 20.92 10.70
N LEU A 4 -4.81 21.33 9.97
CA LEU A 4 -4.92 21.11 8.53
C LEU A 4 -3.82 21.82 7.72
N LYS A 5 -3.44 23.04 8.12
CA LYS A 5 -2.33 23.75 7.47
C LYS A 5 -1.00 23.02 7.69
N LEU A 6 -0.78 22.44 8.87
CA LEU A 6 0.40 21.64 9.16
C LEU A 6 0.45 20.36 8.33
N VAL A 7 -0.67 19.63 8.22
CA VAL A 7 -0.79 18.45 7.36
C VAL A 7 -0.48 18.79 5.91
N ALA A 8 -1.12 19.84 5.37
CA ALA A 8 -0.93 20.25 3.98
C ALA A 8 0.53 20.67 3.69
N LEU A 9 1.18 21.37 4.62
CA LEU A 9 2.57 21.79 4.47
C LEU A 9 3.52 20.58 4.45
N HIS A 10 3.36 19.66 5.41
CA HIS A 10 4.17 18.44 5.46
C HIS A 10 3.94 17.55 4.23
N PHE A 11 2.68 17.40 3.81
CA PHE A 11 2.34 16.65 2.60
C PHE A 11 3.02 17.27 1.38
N ARG A 12 2.92 18.60 1.19
CA ARG A 12 3.51 19.28 0.03
C ARG A 12 5.03 19.16 0.01
N VAL A 13 5.69 19.44 1.13
CA VAL A 13 7.15 19.42 1.22
C VAL A 13 7.68 18.00 1.07
N GLY A 14 7.16 17.05 1.85
CA GLY A 14 7.59 15.66 1.78
C GLY A 14 7.33 15.04 0.41
N THR A 15 6.16 15.26 -0.18
CA THR A 15 5.87 14.76 -1.54
C THR A 15 6.80 15.38 -2.58
N ALA A 16 7.09 16.68 -2.48
CA ALA A 16 8.02 17.33 -3.41
C ALA A 16 9.45 16.80 -3.29
N GLU A 17 9.90 16.46 -2.09
CA GLU A 17 11.19 15.81 -1.85
C GLU A 17 11.24 14.43 -2.53
N LEU A 18 10.22 13.60 -2.34
CA LEU A 18 10.13 12.28 -2.96
C LEU A 18 10.09 12.38 -4.50
N LEU A 19 9.29 13.31 -5.04
CA LEU A 19 9.18 13.53 -6.49
C LEU A 19 10.47 14.06 -7.12
N ARG A 20 11.30 14.77 -6.34
CA ARG A 20 12.61 15.27 -6.78
C ARG A 20 13.71 14.22 -6.71
N THR A 21 13.38 12.99 -6.30
CA THR A 21 14.30 11.86 -6.27
C THR A 21 13.91 10.87 -7.38
N PRO A 22 14.42 11.02 -8.62
CA PRO A 22 13.90 10.28 -9.77
C PRO A 22 14.04 8.77 -9.63
N SER A 23 15.17 8.29 -9.08
CA SER A 23 15.38 6.87 -8.82
C SER A 23 14.26 6.30 -7.95
N TYR A 24 13.92 7.02 -6.89
CA TYR A 24 12.87 6.63 -5.95
C TYR A 24 11.49 6.56 -6.60
N VAL A 25 11.10 7.56 -7.40
CA VAL A 25 9.83 7.55 -8.14
C VAL A 25 9.79 6.41 -9.16
N VAL A 26 10.85 6.29 -9.97
CA VAL A 26 10.94 5.31 -11.06
C VAL A 26 10.87 3.89 -10.51
N PHE A 27 11.69 3.53 -9.52
CA PHE A 27 11.70 2.15 -9.00
C PHE A 27 10.39 1.80 -8.28
N THR A 28 9.80 2.76 -7.57
CA THR A 28 8.52 2.56 -6.86
C THR A 28 7.37 2.24 -7.81
N MET A 29 7.32 2.91 -8.96
CA MET A 29 6.27 2.69 -9.96
C MET A 29 6.60 1.55 -10.93
N ALA A 30 7.87 1.43 -11.32
CA ALA A 30 8.31 0.45 -12.31
C ALA A 30 8.27 -0.98 -11.75
N PHE A 31 8.65 -1.20 -10.49
CA PHE A 31 8.78 -2.56 -9.96
C PHE A 31 7.46 -3.36 -9.98
N PRO A 32 6.32 -2.84 -9.48
CA PRO A 32 5.04 -3.54 -9.61
C PRO A 32 4.59 -3.72 -11.06
N THR A 33 4.89 -2.75 -11.91
CA THR A 33 4.58 -2.80 -13.35
C THR A 33 5.39 -3.90 -14.05
N LEU A 34 6.68 -4.06 -13.73
CA LEU A 34 7.52 -5.14 -14.23
C LEU A 34 6.99 -6.50 -13.77
N PHE A 35 6.56 -6.62 -12.51
CA PHE A 35 5.90 -7.83 -12.01
C PHE A 35 4.64 -8.15 -12.80
N TYR A 36 3.79 -7.15 -13.09
CA TYR A 36 2.64 -7.35 -13.97
C TYR A 36 3.06 -7.79 -15.38
N VAL A 37 4.08 -7.17 -15.99
CA VAL A 37 4.57 -7.54 -17.32
C VAL A 37 5.10 -8.97 -17.38
N PHE A 38 5.82 -9.42 -16.34
CA PHE A 38 6.39 -10.78 -16.32
C PHE A 38 5.39 -11.86 -15.91
N PHE A 39 4.48 -11.57 -14.98
CA PHE A 39 3.61 -12.59 -14.38
C PHE A 39 2.13 -12.39 -14.68
N GLY A 40 1.64 -11.16 -14.79
CA GLY A 40 0.24 -10.86 -15.09
C GLY A 40 -0.06 -10.98 -16.58
N LEU A 41 0.68 -10.25 -17.41
CA LEU A 41 0.44 -10.09 -18.84
C LEU A 41 0.49 -11.41 -19.62
N PRO A 42 1.47 -12.32 -19.42
CA PRO A 42 1.53 -13.57 -20.16
C PRO A 42 0.40 -14.54 -19.79
N ASN A 43 -0.12 -14.43 -18.55
CA ASN A 43 -1.19 -15.28 -18.03
C ASN A 43 -2.60 -14.68 -18.27
N ALA A 44 -2.68 -13.48 -18.88
CA ALA A 44 -3.91 -12.74 -19.16
C ALA A 44 -4.57 -13.14 -20.50
N GLY A 45 -4.69 -14.45 -20.78
CA GLY A 45 -5.14 -14.95 -22.08
C GLY A 45 -6.59 -14.60 -22.45
N GLN A 46 -7.46 -14.49 -21.44
CA GLN A 46 -8.88 -14.13 -21.56
C GLN A 46 -9.16 -12.78 -20.90
N ARG A 47 -10.21 -12.07 -21.36
CA ARG A 47 -10.55 -10.73 -20.89
C ARG A 47 -10.79 -10.66 -19.38
N ASP A 48 -11.54 -11.61 -18.83
CA ASP A 48 -11.88 -11.62 -17.40
C ASP A 48 -10.65 -11.92 -16.54
N VAL A 49 -9.80 -12.85 -16.99
CA VAL A 49 -8.51 -13.14 -16.35
C VAL A 49 -7.59 -11.92 -16.41
N ALA A 50 -7.56 -11.20 -17.53
CA ALA A 50 -6.78 -9.98 -17.68
C ALA A 50 -7.23 -8.88 -16.71
N ARG A 51 -8.55 -8.65 -16.58
CA ARG A 51 -9.13 -7.70 -15.62
C ARG A 51 -8.77 -8.08 -14.18
N PHE A 52 -8.90 -9.36 -13.83
CA PHE A 52 -8.52 -9.88 -12.52
C PHE A 52 -7.04 -9.65 -12.21
N MET A 53 -6.14 -10.03 -13.14
CA MET A 53 -4.69 -9.87 -12.96
C MET A 53 -4.33 -8.39 -12.83
N MET A 54 -4.87 -7.53 -13.69
CA MET A 54 -4.67 -6.08 -13.61
C MET A 54 -5.05 -5.53 -12.23
N ALA A 55 -6.26 -5.82 -11.74
CA ALA A 55 -6.72 -5.35 -10.43
C ALA A 55 -5.84 -5.89 -9.29
N SER A 56 -5.41 -7.15 -9.38
CA SER A 56 -4.55 -7.78 -8.37
C SER A 56 -3.15 -7.19 -8.31
N PHE A 57 -2.52 -6.97 -9.47
CA PHE A 57 -1.20 -6.35 -9.54
C PHE A 57 -1.22 -4.85 -9.22
N ALA A 58 -2.34 -4.17 -9.48
CA ALA A 58 -2.56 -2.81 -9.01
C ALA A 58 -2.65 -2.76 -7.46
N ALA A 59 -3.40 -3.68 -6.85
CA ALA A 59 -3.45 -3.83 -5.39
C ALA A 59 -2.07 -4.20 -4.80
N TYR A 60 -1.35 -5.10 -5.45
CA TYR A 60 0.04 -5.44 -5.11
C TYR A 60 0.92 -4.19 -5.12
N ALA A 61 0.86 -3.37 -6.19
CA ALA A 61 1.58 -2.11 -6.28
C ALA A 61 1.31 -1.18 -5.08
N VAL A 62 0.03 -1.01 -4.72
CA VAL A 62 -0.38 -0.18 -3.56
C VAL A 62 0.26 -0.67 -2.26
N ILE A 63 0.22 -1.97 -1.99
CA ILE A 63 0.83 -2.55 -0.78
C ILE A 63 2.36 -2.38 -0.81
N GLY A 64 2.99 -2.60 -1.97
CA GLY A 64 4.43 -2.42 -2.14
C GLY A 64 4.86 -0.98 -1.83
N VAL A 65 4.14 0.01 -2.37
CA VAL A 65 4.37 1.42 -2.02
C VAL A 65 4.24 1.61 -0.51
N ALA A 66 3.15 1.17 0.11
CA ALA A 66 2.96 1.34 1.54
C ALA A 66 4.11 0.77 2.39
N LEU A 67 4.60 -0.44 2.08
CA LEU A 67 5.63 -1.12 2.88
C LEU A 67 7.04 -0.62 2.59
N PHE A 68 7.44 -0.52 1.32
CA PHE A 68 8.82 -0.16 0.96
C PHE A 68 9.04 1.34 0.89
N GLN A 69 8.11 2.07 0.29
CA GLN A 69 8.25 3.51 0.15
C GLN A 69 8.15 4.20 1.50
N PHE A 70 7.15 3.83 2.30
CA PHE A 70 6.85 4.50 3.56
C PHE A 70 7.38 3.71 4.76
N GLY A 71 7.11 2.41 4.86
CA GLY A 71 7.55 1.64 6.02
C GLY A 71 9.07 1.57 6.17
N VAL A 72 9.79 1.17 5.12
CA VAL A 72 11.26 1.11 5.15
C VAL A 72 11.87 2.50 5.29
N SER A 73 11.35 3.51 4.57
CA SER A 73 11.84 4.89 4.71
C SER A 73 11.67 5.41 6.14
N ILE A 74 10.54 5.17 6.81
CA ILE A 74 10.36 5.59 8.21
C ILE A 74 11.41 4.93 9.12
N ALA A 75 11.67 3.64 8.94
CA ALA A 75 12.70 2.96 9.72
C ALA A 75 14.10 3.57 9.50
N GLN A 76 14.41 3.98 8.27
CA GLN A 76 15.68 4.62 7.91
C GLN A 76 15.77 6.07 8.40
N ASP A 77 14.72 6.87 8.19
CA ASP A 77 14.60 8.26 8.63
C ASP A 77 14.80 8.38 10.13
N ARG A 78 14.27 7.43 10.92
CA ARG A 78 14.43 7.39 12.38
C ARG A 78 15.88 7.32 12.85
N ALA A 79 16.80 6.81 12.03
CA ALA A 79 18.22 6.79 12.33
C ALA A 79 18.96 8.06 11.88
N SER A 80 18.27 8.98 11.19
CA SER A 80 18.84 10.23 10.67
C SER A 80 18.92 11.30 11.75
N SER A 81 20.01 12.06 11.76
CA SER A 81 20.18 13.25 12.61
C SER A 81 19.13 14.32 12.32
N TRP A 82 18.57 14.36 11.11
CA TRP A 82 17.48 15.26 10.74
C TRP A 82 16.18 14.93 11.48
N GLU A 83 15.85 13.65 11.64
CA GLU A 83 14.64 13.25 12.38
C GLU A 83 14.78 13.57 13.88
N SER A 84 15.99 13.46 14.43
CA SER A 84 16.30 13.95 15.80
C SER A 84 16.08 15.46 15.94
N PHE A 85 16.45 16.25 14.92
CA PHE A 85 16.17 17.68 14.89
C PHE A 85 14.66 18.00 14.75
N LEU A 86 13.92 17.26 13.92
CA LEU A 86 12.48 17.48 13.78
C LEU A 86 11.70 17.19 15.07
N ARG A 87 12.23 16.30 15.93
CA ARG A 87 11.60 15.93 17.21
C ARG A 87 11.71 17.00 18.29
N ILE A 88 12.66 17.94 18.19
CA ILE A 88 12.75 19.07 19.14
C ILE A 88 11.80 20.22 18.77
N LEU A 89 11.24 20.20 17.56
CA LEU A 89 10.27 21.20 17.11
C LEU A 89 8.86 20.84 17.62
N PRO A 90 7.99 21.83 17.91
CA PRO A 90 6.62 21.61 18.35
C PRO A 90 5.71 21.18 17.18
N VAL A 91 6.04 20.06 16.53
CA VAL A 91 5.31 19.49 15.41
C VAL A 91 4.42 18.35 15.91
N SER A 92 3.12 18.42 15.61
CA SER A 92 2.20 17.36 16.02
C SER A 92 2.46 16.06 15.26
N PHE A 93 2.57 14.95 16.00
CA PHE A 93 2.70 13.61 15.42
C PHE A 93 1.59 13.31 14.40
N GLY A 94 0.34 13.64 14.76
CA GLY A 94 -0.80 13.43 13.88
C GLY A 94 -0.63 14.12 12.54
N ALA A 95 -0.14 15.37 12.51
CA ALA A 95 0.03 16.07 11.23
C ALA A 95 1.05 15.39 10.32
N ARG A 96 2.14 14.86 10.89
CA ARG A 96 3.16 14.10 10.15
C ARG A 96 2.62 12.77 9.65
N LEU A 97 1.87 12.05 10.50
CA LEU A 97 1.26 10.77 10.16
C LEU A 97 0.29 10.92 8.98
N PHE A 98 -0.66 11.85 9.07
CA PHE A 98 -1.64 12.09 8.01
C PHE A 98 -0.97 12.56 6.72
N ALA A 99 0.06 13.41 6.79
CA ALA A 99 0.83 13.81 5.63
C ALA A 99 1.51 12.63 4.93
N ARG A 100 2.14 11.72 5.69
CA ARG A 100 2.77 10.51 5.14
C ARG A 100 1.73 9.57 4.51
N VAL A 101 0.57 9.39 5.12
CA VAL A 101 -0.52 8.59 4.53
C VAL A 101 -1.01 9.22 3.22
N LEU A 102 -1.20 10.54 3.15
CA LEU A 102 -1.61 11.22 1.91
C LEU A 102 -0.55 11.07 0.81
N SER A 103 0.74 11.22 1.14
CA SER A 103 1.83 10.96 0.19
C SER A 103 1.80 9.51 -0.28
N ALA A 104 1.58 8.56 0.62
CA ALA A 104 1.48 7.15 0.28
C ALA A 104 0.35 6.85 -0.69
N LEU A 105 -0.83 7.43 -0.46
CA LEU A 105 -1.96 7.30 -1.36
C LEU A 105 -1.68 7.87 -2.75
N LEU A 106 -0.96 9.01 -2.84
CA LEU A 106 -0.58 9.59 -4.13
C LEU A 106 0.36 8.68 -4.92
N PHE A 107 1.44 8.20 -4.29
CA PHE A 107 2.39 7.29 -4.93
C PHE A 107 1.76 5.94 -5.28
N ALA A 108 0.89 5.43 -4.41
CA ALA A 108 0.13 4.20 -4.62
C ALA A 108 -0.82 4.34 -5.82
N ALA A 109 -1.53 5.47 -5.93
CA ALA A 109 -2.38 5.77 -7.08
C ALA A 109 -1.58 5.86 -8.38
N GLY A 110 -0.40 6.50 -8.35
CA GLY A 110 0.49 6.58 -9.51
C GLY A 110 1.03 5.20 -9.95
N ALA A 111 1.51 4.40 -9.00
CA ALA A 111 2.02 3.05 -9.28
C ALA A 111 0.91 2.13 -9.80
N ALA A 112 -0.27 2.14 -9.18
CA ALA A 112 -1.43 1.39 -9.65
C ALA A 112 -1.92 1.87 -11.02
N GLY A 113 -1.95 3.19 -11.26
CA GLY A 113 -2.30 3.78 -12.54
C GLY A 113 -1.36 3.32 -13.66
N LEU A 114 -0.06 3.20 -13.38
CA LEU A 114 0.90 2.68 -14.35
C LEU A 114 0.65 1.20 -14.69
N VAL A 115 0.31 0.37 -13.70
CA VAL A 115 -0.08 -1.03 -13.91
C VAL A 115 -1.35 -1.12 -14.77
N ILE A 116 -2.38 -0.34 -14.43
CA ILE A 116 -3.66 -0.30 -15.17
C ILE A 116 -3.41 0.15 -16.62
N ALA A 117 -2.67 1.24 -16.82
CA ALA A 117 -2.32 1.73 -18.16
C ALA A 117 -1.57 0.67 -18.97
N THR A 118 -0.61 -0.03 -18.36
CA THR A 118 0.13 -1.13 -19.01
C THR A 118 -0.81 -2.27 -19.40
N ALA A 119 -1.76 -2.63 -18.53
CA ALA A 119 -2.73 -3.68 -18.78
C ALA A 119 -3.72 -3.33 -19.90
N GLU A 120 -4.11 -2.06 -20.02
CA GLU A 120 -4.97 -1.58 -21.09
C GLU A 120 -4.24 -1.44 -22.42
N VAL A 121 -3.00 -0.94 -22.43
CA VAL A 121 -2.25 -0.73 -23.67
C VAL A 121 -1.75 -2.05 -24.25
N PHE A 122 -1.13 -2.90 -23.43
CA PHE A 122 -0.45 -4.12 -23.89
C PHE A 122 -1.27 -5.40 -23.66
N GLY A 123 -2.26 -5.36 -22.77
CA GLY A 123 -3.08 -6.51 -22.42
C GLY A 123 -4.49 -6.47 -22.99
N LYS A 124 -5.32 -7.42 -22.55
CA LYS A 124 -6.75 -7.53 -22.89
C LYS A 124 -7.67 -6.99 -21.79
N ALA A 125 -7.11 -6.43 -20.71
CA ALA A 125 -7.89 -5.79 -19.68
C ALA A 125 -8.43 -4.49 -20.26
N ARG A 126 -9.74 -4.42 -20.48
CA ARG A 126 -10.43 -3.19 -20.87
C ARG A 126 -11.47 -2.92 -19.82
N ILE A 127 -11.40 -1.78 -19.14
CA ILE A 127 -12.37 -1.37 -18.13
C ILE A 127 -13.06 -0.07 -18.57
N SER A 128 -14.31 0.06 -18.19
CA SER A 128 -15.11 1.27 -18.38
C SER A 128 -14.73 2.32 -17.34
N LEU A 129 -15.08 3.59 -17.60
CA LEU A 129 -14.81 4.67 -16.65
C LEU A 129 -15.40 4.42 -15.24
N PRO A 130 -16.64 3.90 -15.08
CA PRO A 130 -17.15 3.55 -13.76
C PRO A 130 -16.34 2.46 -13.05
N GLU A 131 -15.92 1.42 -13.77
CA GLU A 131 -15.06 0.35 -13.23
C GLU A 131 -13.69 0.91 -12.82
N LEU A 132 -13.11 1.84 -13.59
CA LEU A 132 -11.86 2.52 -13.24
C LEU A 132 -12.00 3.36 -11.97
N LEU A 133 -13.07 4.16 -11.86
CA LEU A 133 -13.31 4.97 -10.67
C LEU A 133 -13.54 4.10 -9.43
N SER A 134 -14.31 3.02 -9.58
CA SER A 134 -14.50 2.01 -8.54
C SER A 134 -13.17 1.36 -8.15
N LEU A 135 -12.35 0.94 -9.11
CA LEU A 135 -11.07 0.31 -8.84
C LEU A 135 -10.13 1.27 -8.10
N MET A 136 -10.01 2.52 -8.58
CA MET A 136 -9.18 3.53 -7.93
C MET A 136 -9.66 3.85 -6.51
N ALA A 137 -10.96 3.96 -6.28
CA ALA A 137 -11.50 4.15 -4.93
C ALA A 137 -11.17 2.95 -4.01
N GLY A 138 -11.32 1.72 -4.50
CA GLY A 138 -10.96 0.51 -3.76
C GLY A 138 -9.47 0.46 -3.42
N LEU A 139 -8.61 0.80 -4.39
CA LEU A 139 -7.16 0.89 -4.23
C LEU A 139 -6.77 1.93 -3.18
N LEU A 140 -7.44 3.08 -3.12
CA LEU A 140 -7.18 4.11 -2.10
C LEU A 140 -7.62 3.66 -0.70
N VAL A 141 -8.75 2.97 -0.58
CA VAL A 141 -9.21 2.40 0.70
C VAL A 141 -8.21 1.37 1.22
N GLY A 142 -7.77 0.44 0.37
CA GLY A 142 -6.69 -0.50 0.69
C GLY A 142 -5.39 0.21 1.02
N GLY A 143 -5.00 1.19 0.21
CA GLY A 143 -3.80 2.00 0.39
C GLY A 143 -3.76 2.67 1.75
N ALA A 144 -4.87 3.19 2.25
CA ALA A 144 -4.93 3.79 3.58
C ALA A 144 -4.66 2.74 4.68
N CYS A 145 -5.30 1.56 4.59
CA CYS A 145 -5.08 0.46 5.52
C CYS A 145 -3.61 -0.02 5.51
N PHE A 146 -3.05 -0.30 4.33
CA PHE A 146 -1.68 -0.82 4.22
C PHE A 146 -0.63 0.25 4.51
N SER A 147 -0.92 1.53 4.28
CA SER A 147 -0.03 2.63 4.71
C SER A 147 0.18 2.62 6.22
N LEU A 148 -0.88 2.33 7.00
CA LEU A 148 -0.77 2.19 8.45
C LEU A 148 0.07 0.97 8.83
N LEU A 149 -0.05 -0.15 8.11
CA LEU A 149 0.84 -1.30 8.29
C LEU A 149 2.31 -0.95 7.98
N GLY A 150 2.55 -0.21 6.89
CA GLY A 150 3.88 0.28 6.54
C GLY A 150 4.45 1.17 7.64
N ILE A 151 3.67 2.13 8.14
CA ILE A 151 4.09 3.01 9.23
C ILE A 151 4.39 2.20 10.50
N ALA A 152 3.53 1.23 10.85
CA ALA A 152 3.78 0.33 11.99
C ALA A 152 5.11 -0.41 11.81
N LEU A 153 5.34 -1.03 10.64
CA LEU A 153 6.62 -1.66 10.32
C LEU A 153 7.80 -0.68 10.49
N GLY A 154 7.65 0.56 10.03
CA GLY A 154 8.66 1.61 10.17
C GLY A 154 9.02 1.94 11.62
N TYR A 155 8.08 1.82 12.55
CA TYR A 155 8.32 2.04 13.98
C TYR A 155 8.84 0.81 14.74
N PHE A 156 8.50 -0.41 14.30
CA PHE A 156 8.96 -1.65 14.95
C PHE A 156 10.28 -2.19 14.40
N ALA A 157 10.56 -1.97 13.12
CA ALA A 157 11.77 -2.48 12.49
C ALA A 157 12.98 -1.57 12.76
N SER A 158 14.16 -2.19 12.83
CA SER A 158 15.42 -1.46 12.72
C SER A 158 15.69 -1.10 11.25
N PRO A 159 16.50 -0.06 10.96
CA PRO A 159 16.84 0.31 9.58
C PRO A 159 17.39 -0.85 8.74
N LYS A 160 18.19 -1.74 9.37
CA LYS A 160 18.78 -2.91 8.73
C LYS A 160 17.78 -4.05 8.49
N ALA A 161 16.80 -4.21 9.38
CA ALA A 161 15.80 -5.28 9.29
C ALA A 161 14.55 -4.89 8.49
N ALA A 162 14.34 -3.60 8.21
CA ALA A 162 13.11 -3.09 7.60
C ALA A 162 12.80 -3.73 6.23
N VAL A 163 13.77 -3.82 5.33
CA VAL A 163 13.57 -4.44 4.00
C VAL A 163 13.30 -5.95 4.11
N PRO A 164 14.09 -6.75 4.83
CA PRO A 164 13.78 -8.16 5.05
C PRO A 164 12.39 -8.41 5.67
N LEU A 165 12.02 -7.64 6.70
CA LEU A 165 10.72 -7.76 7.35
C LEU A 165 9.58 -7.33 6.41
N ALA A 166 9.76 -6.26 5.64
CA ALA A 166 8.80 -5.86 4.61
C ALA A 166 8.53 -7.00 3.64
N ASN A 167 9.58 -7.66 3.11
CA ASN A 167 9.43 -8.81 2.21
C ASN A 167 8.75 -10.01 2.87
N LEU A 168 9.11 -10.32 4.13
CA LEU A 168 8.51 -11.42 4.89
C LEU A 168 7.02 -11.21 5.18
N ILE A 169 6.58 -9.96 5.24
CA ILE A 169 5.16 -9.61 5.35
C ILE A 169 4.51 -9.61 3.96
N TYR A 170 5.15 -8.94 3.01
CA TYR A 170 4.59 -8.61 1.70
C TYR A 170 4.32 -9.83 0.83
N LEU A 171 5.33 -10.68 0.63
CA LEU A 171 5.23 -11.79 -0.32
C LEU A 171 4.24 -12.86 0.18
N PRO A 172 4.29 -13.32 1.46
CA PRO A 172 3.32 -14.28 1.95
C PRO A 172 1.90 -13.74 1.96
N LEU A 173 1.69 -12.48 2.37
CA LEU A 173 0.35 -11.89 2.32
C LEU A 173 -0.15 -11.72 0.89
N ALA A 174 0.69 -11.34 -0.06
CA ALA A 174 0.29 -11.26 -1.48
C ALA A 174 -0.13 -12.63 -2.04
N PHE A 175 0.63 -13.68 -1.70
CA PHE A 175 0.34 -15.05 -2.12
C PHE A 175 -0.92 -15.61 -1.44
N VAL A 176 -0.97 -15.62 -0.11
CA VAL A 176 -2.10 -16.16 0.68
C VAL A 176 -3.38 -15.36 0.39
N GLY A 177 -3.25 -14.06 0.14
CA GLY A 177 -4.37 -13.20 -0.26
C GLY A 177 -4.92 -13.49 -1.65
N GLY A 178 -4.22 -14.28 -2.47
CA GLY A 178 -4.64 -14.61 -3.83
C GLY A 178 -4.40 -13.50 -4.86
N LEU A 179 -3.49 -12.55 -4.61
CA LEU A 179 -3.20 -11.45 -5.54
C LEU A 179 -2.37 -11.90 -6.75
N TRP A 180 -1.58 -12.96 -6.64
CA TRP A 180 -0.82 -13.49 -7.78
C TRP A 180 -1.46 -14.70 -8.43
N ILE A 181 -2.21 -15.47 -7.63
CA ILE A 181 -2.88 -16.69 -8.06
C ILE A 181 -4.34 -16.56 -7.67
N PRO A 182 -5.28 -16.72 -8.61
CA PRO A 182 -6.69 -16.65 -8.28
C PRO A 182 -7.06 -17.60 -7.14
N PRO A 183 -7.91 -17.16 -6.19
CA PRO A 183 -8.23 -17.91 -4.98
C PRO A 183 -8.71 -19.35 -5.22
N GLN A 184 -9.39 -19.60 -6.33
CA GLN A 184 -9.86 -20.94 -6.73
C GLN A 184 -8.74 -21.94 -7.05
N PHE A 185 -7.53 -21.46 -7.32
CA PHE A 185 -6.35 -22.27 -7.59
C PHE A 185 -5.43 -22.40 -6.37
N LEU A 186 -5.77 -21.78 -5.24
CA LEU A 186 -5.00 -21.95 -4.00
C LEU A 186 -5.20 -23.37 -3.43
N PRO A 187 -4.16 -23.97 -2.81
CA PRO A 187 -4.33 -25.21 -2.05
C PRO A 187 -5.41 -25.05 -0.97
N LYS A 188 -6.20 -26.11 -0.71
CA LYS A 188 -7.37 -26.05 0.18
C LYS A 188 -7.07 -25.41 1.55
N ALA A 189 -5.94 -25.76 2.16
CA ALA A 189 -5.52 -25.19 3.44
C ALA A 189 -5.25 -23.67 3.36
N VAL A 190 -4.59 -23.22 2.29
CA VAL A 190 -4.29 -21.80 2.06
C VAL A 190 -5.57 -21.03 1.74
N ALA A 191 -6.47 -21.61 0.92
CA ALA A 191 -7.75 -21.01 0.60
C ALA A 191 -8.62 -20.78 1.86
N ALA A 192 -8.61 -21.72 2.82
CA ALA A 192 -9.34 -21.61 4.07
C ALA A 192 -8.86 -20.45 4.96
N ILE A 193 -7.54 -20.21 5.02
CA ILE A 193 -6.99 -19.08 5.78
C ILE A 193 -7.05 -17.76 5.00
N SER A 194 -7.13 -17.82 3.65
CA SER A 194 -7.09 -16.63 2.81
C SER A 194 -8.14 -15.59 3.20
N THR A 195 -9.36 -16.02 3.53
CA THR A 195 -10.47 -15.12 3.88
C THR A 195 -10.20 -14.26 5.12
N PHE A 196 -9.24 -14.68 5.96
CA PHE A 196 -8.84 -13.98 7.18
C PHE A 196 -7.59 -13.14 7.01
N VAL A 197 -7.02 -12.98 5.81
CA VAL A 197 -5.88 -12.08 5.61
C VAL A 197 -6.33 -10.74 5.01
N PRO A 198 -5.69 -9.61 5.39
CA PRO A 198 -6.08 -8.29 4.91
C PRO A 198 -5.97 -8.17 3.38
N THR A 199 -5.01 -8.86 2.76
CA THR A 199 -4.78 -8.84 1.31
C THR A 199 -5.87 -9.54 0.53
N ARG A 200 -6.52 -10.58 1.08
CA ARG A 200 -7.68 -11.22 0.45
C ARG A 200 -8.90 -10.30 0.48
N ASN A 201 -9.15 -9.66 1.62
CA ASN A 201 -10.24 -8.71 1.78
C ASN A 201 -10.05 -7.50 0.85
N PHE A 202 -8.81 -7.03 0.72
CA PHE A 202 -8.48 -6.01 -0.26
C PHE A 202 -8.66 -6.50 -1.71
N GLY A 203 -8.22 -7.73 -2.01
CA GLY A 203 -8.47 -8.41 -3.27
C GLY A 203 -9.96 -8.43 -3.63
N ASP A 204 -10.81 -8.91 -2.73
CA ASP A 204 -12.26 -9.01 -2.91
C ASP A 204 -12.88 -7.64 -3.29
N ILE A 205 -12.36 -6.53 -2.75
CA ILE A 205 -12.80 -5.17 -3.12
C ILE A 205 -12.36 -4.82 -4.54
N VAL A 206 -11.08 -4.99 -4.89
CA VAL A 206 -10.55 -4.57 -6.20
C VAL A 206 -11.03 -5.48 -7.34
N TRP A 207 -11.29 -6.75 -7.07
CA TRP A 207 -11.85 -7.68 -8.05
C TRP A 207 -13.32 -7.38 -8.31
N ALA A 208 -14.12 -7.07 -7.27
CA ALA A 208 -15.48 -6.63 -7.45
C ALA A 208 -15.55 -5.33 -8.26
N ALA A 209 -14.60 -4.42 -8.05
CA ALA A 209 -14.54 -3.12 -8.73
C ALA A 209 -14.39 -3.18 -10.26
N VAL A 210 -13.84 -4.27 -10.80
CA VAL A 210 -13.70 -4.50 -12.26
C VAL A 210 -14.82 -5.39 -12.83
N THR A 211 -15.90 -5.58 -12.05
CA THR A 211 -17.11 -6.30 -12.43
C THR A 211 -18.34 -5.43 -12.17
N PRO A 212 -19.52 -5.80 -12.70
CA PRO A 212 -20.77 -5.09 -12.38
C PRO A 212 -21.25 -5.26 -10.92
N GLN A 213 -20.54 -6.01 -10.08
CA GLN A 213 -20.96 -6.27 -8.71
C GLN A 213 -20.58 -5.13 -7.76
N PRO A 214 -21.42 -4.85 -6.74
CA PRO A 214 -21.06 -3.90 -5.69
C PRO A 214 -19.90 -4.44 -4.85
N TRP A 215 -19.20 -3.55 -4.15
CA TRP A 215 -18.15 -3.97 -3.23
C TRP A 215 -18.70 -4.87 -2.11
N PRO A 216 -17.99 -5.95 -1.76
CA PRO A 216 -18.41 -6.82 -0.68
C PRO A 216 -18.26 -6.09 0.68
N MET A 217 -19.38 -5.77 1.32
CA MET A 217 -19.41 -5.05 2.60
C MET A 217 -18.62 -5.77 3.71
N ARG A 218 -18.61 -7.12 3.69
CA ARG A 218 -17.81 -7.93 4.62
C ARG A 218 -16.31 -7.62 4.51
N ALA A 219 -15.81 -7.43 3.28
CA ALA A 219 -14.40 -7.21 3.03
C ALA A 219 -14.01 -5.78 3.39
N LEU A 220 -14.91 -4.82 3.12
CA LEU A 220 -14.76 -3.44 3.56
C LEU A 220 -14.69 -3.36 5.10
N GLY A 221 -15.63 -4.02 5.80
CA GLY A 221 -15.64 -4.07 7.26
C GLY A 221 -14.38 -4.73 7.83
N ALA A 222 -13.94 -5.85 7.27
CA ALA A 222 -12.70 -6.51 7.67
C ALA A 222 -11.47 -5.59 7.47
N LEU A 223 -11.39 -4.90 6.34
CA LEU A 223 -10.30 -3.97 6.05
C LEU A 223 -10.32 -2.76 6.99
N THR A 224 -11.49 -2.27 7.40
CA THR A 224 -11.61 -1.24 8.44
C THR A 224 -11.08 -1.74 9.79
N VAL A 225 -11.37 -2.98 10.17
CA VAL A 225 -10.83 -3.59 11.40
C VAL A 225 -9.31 -3.71 11.32
N TYR A 226 -8.75 -4.14 10.19
CA TYR A 226 -7.30 -4.16 10.00
C TYR A 226 -6.68 -2.77 10.02
N ALA A 227 -7.30 -1.78 9.40
CA ALA A 227 -6.83 -0.40 9.44
C ALA A 227 -6.79 0.12 10.88
N ALA A 228 -7.82 -0.13 11.68
CA ALA A 228 -7.84 0.23 13.10
C ALA A 228 -6.73 -0.49 13.88
N PHE A 229 -6.55 -1.79 13.66
CA PHE A 229 -5.49 -2.57 14.29
C PHE A 229 -4.09 -2.04 13.92
N PHE A 230 -3.82 -1.78 12.64
CA PHE A 230 -2.55 -1.23 12.18
C PHE A 230 -2.32 0.21 12.67
N ALA A 231 -3.38 1.03 12.78
CA ALA A 231 -3.28 2.36 13.38
C ALA A 231 -2.89 2.27 14.87
N ILE A 232 -3.48 1.35 15.63
CA ILE A 232 -3.12 1.11 17.03
C ILE A 232 -1.66 0.67 17.13
N LEU A 233 -1.22 -0.27 16.28
CA LEU A 233 0.18 -0.70 16.24
C LEU A 233 1.12 0.46 15.88
N ALA A 234 0.81 1.24 14.84
CA ALA A 234 1.60 2.39 14.43
C ALA A 234 1.73 3.42 15.56
N PHE A 235 0.63 3.72 16.25
CA PHE A 235 0.62 4.63 17.39
C PHE A 235 1.42 4.08 18.58
N TRP A 236 1.27 2.79 18.89
CA TRP A 236 2.02 2.16 19.97
C TRP A 236 3.53 2.13 19.69
N GLY A 237 3.92 1.78 18.45
CA GLY A 237 5.31 1.81 18.00
C GLY A 237 5.92 3.21 18.08
N TYR A 238 5.15 4.22 17.67
CA TYR A 238 5.56 5.62 17.80
C TYR A 238 5.83 6.03 19.25
N ARG A 239 4.89 5.76 20.17
CA ARG A 239 5.04 6.13 21.59
C ARG A 239 6.22 5.42 22.26
N ARG A 240 6.47 4.16 21.90
CA ARG A 240 7.63 3.42 22.38
C ARG A 240 8.94 4.05 21.92
N ASP A 241 9.00 4.45 20.65
CA ASP A 241 10.19 5.08 20.08
C ASP A 241 10.51 6.44 20.70
N GLU A 242 9.48 7.20 21.08
CA GLU A 242 9.66 8.38 21.95
C GLU A 242 10.28 7.97 23.29
N GLY A 243 9.65 7.05 24.03
CA GLY A 243 10.08 6.71 25.40
C GLY A 243 11.51 6.15 25.58
N GLN A 244 12.14 5.59 24.54
CA GLN A 244 13.50 4.99 24.66
C GLN A 244 14.66 5.98 24.50
N HIS A 245 14.42 7.20 24.02
CA HIS A 245 15.47 8.20 23.78
C HIS A 245 15.37 9.43 24.69
N TYR A 246 14.49 9.40 25.71
CA TYR A 246 14.21 10.50 26.64
C TYR A 246 14.45 10.18 28.13
N THR A 247 15.31 9.20 28.43
CA THR A 247 15.89 8.97 29.77
C THR A 247 17.40 8.92 29.66
#